data_AF-A0A7T1GRD3-F1
#
_entry.id   AF-A0A7T1GRD3-F1
#
_cell.length_a   1.000
_cell.length_b   1.000
_cell.length_c   1.000
_cell.angle_alpha   90.00
_cell.angle_beta   90.00
_cell.angle_gamma   90.00
#
_symmetry.space_group_name_H-M   'P 1'
#
loop_
_entity.id
_entity.type
_entity.pdbx_description
1 polymer ?
#
loop_
_entity_poly.entity_id
_entity_poly.type
_entity_poly.pdbx_seq_one_letter_code
_entity_poly.pdbx_strand_id
1 'polypeptide(L)' 'MTTVTAREFVHNVSAAKRVASEGGTVIITDRGEPALALIPIAEYRRLTKTDRNPVELLRQDEFDDFDIQPIRIDARELDV' A
#
# COMPACT_ATOMS: atom_id res chain seq x y z
N MET A 1 14.56 9.10 -2.72
CA MET A 1 14.23 8.41 -1.46
C MET A 1 15.42 8.57 -0.52
N THR A 2 15.19 8.92 0.73
CA THR A 2 16.24 9.17 1.74
C THR A 2 15.96 8.32 2.96
N THR A 3 17.00 7.76 3.58
CA THR A 3 16.88 6.97 4.82
C THR A 3 17.62 7.69 5.94
N VAL A 4 16.99 7.81 7.09
CA VAL A 4 17.54 8.44 8.29
C VAL A 4 17.20 7.61 9.52
N THR A 5 18.02 7.70 10.56
CA THR A 5 17.65 7.18 11.88
C THR A 5 16.55 8.02 12.52
N ALA A 6 15.83 7.45 13.49
CA ALA A 6 14.87 8.19 14.32
C ALA A 6 15.51 9.43 14.99
N ARG A 7 16.78 9.31 15.44
CA ARG A 7 17.53 10.43 16.01
C ARG A 7 17.77 11.54 14.99
N GLU A 8 18.27 11.20 13.80
CA GLU A 8 18.53 12.19 12.74
C GLU A 8 17.25 12.87 12.26
N PHE A 9 16.13 12.14 12.20
CA PHE A 9 14.83 12.70 11.89
C PHE A 9 14.42 13.78 12.89
N VAL A 10 14.51 13.50 14.20
CA VAL A 10 14.17 14.46 15.26
C VAL A 10 15.06 15.70 15.20
N HIS A 11 16.36 15.54 14.91
CA HIS A 11 17.26 16.68 14.76
C HIS A 11 17.01 17.51 13.51
N ASN A 12 16.54 16.90 12.41
CA ASN A 12 16.42 17.53 11.09
C ASN A 12 15.01 17.45 10.48
N VAL A 13 13.97 17.64 11.29
CA VAL A 13 12.56 17.53 10.87
C VAL A 13 12.25 18.41 9.65
N SER A 14 12.78 19.63 9.61
CA SER A 14 12.53 20.58 8.51
C SER A 14 13.05 20.08 7.17
N ALA A 15 14.24 19.46 7.16
CA ALA A 15 14.81 18.87 5.95
C ALA A 15 13.99 17.66 5.49
N ALA A 16 13.56 16.79 6.42
CA ALA A 16 12.70 15.66 6.10
C ALA A 16 11.34 16.09 5.52
N LYS A 17 10.72 17.12 6.12
CA LYS A 17 9.48 17.72 5.60
C LYS A 17 9.66 18.31 4.21
N ARG A 18 10.81 18.96 3.94
CA ARG A 18 11.11 19.50 2.61
C ARG A 18 11.18 18.40 1.56
N VAL A 19 11.92 17.32 1.83
CA VAL A 19 11.98 16.15 0.93
C VAL A 19 10.58 15.62 0.65
N ALA A 20 9.74 15.47 1.69
CA ALA A 20 8.36 15.02 1.52
C ALA A 20 7.50 16.00 0.72
N SER A 21 7.66 17.31 0.91
CA SER A 21 6.92 18.32 0.15
C SER A 21 7.31 18.39 -1.33
N GLU A 22 8.54 17.99 -1.67
CA GLU A 22 9.04 17.90 -3.04
C GLU A 22 8.65 16.56 -3.72
N GLY A 23 7.81 15.74 -3.08
CA GLY A 23 7.33 14.46 -3.61
C GLY A 23 8.22 13.26 -3.26
N GLY A 24 9.26 13.45 -2.44
CA GLY A 24 10.13 12.38 -1.97
C GLY A 24 9.57 11.60 -0.77
N THR A 25 10.16 10.43 -0.51
CA THR A 25 9.92 9.62 0.69
C THR A 25 11.15 9.64 1.59
N VAL A 26 10.93 9.86 2.89
CA VAL A 26 11.95 9.68 3.94
C VAL A 26 11.62 8.42 4.74
N ILE A 27 12.49 7.44 4.73
CA ILE A 27 12.40 6.23 5.56
C ILE A 27 13.11 6.52 6.88
N ILE A 28 12.44 6.22 7.99
CA ILE A 28 12.95 6.42 9.34
C ILE A 28 13.22 5.04 9.93
N THR A 29 14.46 4.81 10.36
CA THR A 29 14.88 3.54 10.96
C THR A 29 14.93 3.62 12.48
N ASP A 30 14.62 2.49 13.12
CA ASP A 30 14.94 2.23 14.52
C ASP A 30 15.88 1.03 14.60
N ARG A 31 16.99 1.17 15.33
CA ARG A 31 18.07 0.16 15.44
C ARG A 31 18.56 -0.42 14.09
N GLY A 32 18.53 0.38 13.03
CA GLY A 32 18.97 -0.02 11.68
C GLY A 32 17.85 -0.55 10.78
N GLU A 33 16.68 -0.87 11.33
CA GLU A 33 15.55 -1.42 10.58
C GLU A 33 14.53 -0.33 10.20
N PRO A 34 13.98 -0.31 8.97
CA PRO A 34 12.88 0.57 8.60
C PRO A 34 11.68 0.39 9.51
N ALA A 35 11.24 1.47 10.16
CA ALA A 35 10.14 1.44 11.11
C ALA A 35 8.98 2.35 10.69
N LEU A 36 9.30 3.52 10.12
CA LEU A 36 8.32 4.54 9.71
C LEU A 36 8.73 5.16 8.38
N ALA A 37 7.79 5.84 7.73
CA ALA A 37 8.06 6.65 6.55
C ALA A 37 7.31 7.99 6.62
N LEU A 38 7.94 9.05 6.14
CA LEU A 38 7.30 10.34 5.88
C LEU A 38 7.11 10.50 4.37
N ILE A 39 5.86 10.70 3.96
CA ILE A 39 5.43 10.91 2.58
C ILE A 39 4.45 12.09 2.51
N PRO A 40 4.29 12.74 1.34
CA PRO A 40 3.21 13.70 1.15
C PRO A 40 1.85 13.10 1.48
N ILE A 41 0.97 13.86 2.15
CA ILE A 41 -0.36 13.36 2.52
C ILE A 41 -1.22 12.97 1.30
N ALA A 42 -1.02 13.63 0.15
CA ALA A 42 -1.68 13.28 -1.10
C ALA A 42 -1.26 11.88 -1.59
N GLU A 43 0.03 11.53 -1.43
CA GLU A 43 0.57 10.22 -1.75
C GLU A 43 -0.03 9.15 -0.83
N TYR A 44 -0.03 9.40 0.48
CA TYR A 44 -0.67 8.51 1.46
C TYR A 44 -2.13 8.24 1.10
N ARG A 45 -2.90 9.28 0.78
CA ARG A 45 -4.31 9.14 0.38
C ARG A 45 -4.48 8.38 -0.92
N ARG A 46 -3.58 8.53 -1.90
CA ARG A 46 -3.61 7.74 -3.14
C ARG A 46 -3.35 6.26 -2.87
N LEU A 47 -2.37 5.95 -2.03
CA LEU A 47 -2.00 4.57 -1.68
C LEU A 47 -3.07 3.89 -0.82
N THR A 48 -3.75 4.64 0.05
CA THR A 48 -4.79 4.14 0.95
C THR A 48 -6.21 4.24 0.38
N LYS A 49 -6.38 4.89 -0.78
CA LYS A 49 -7.62 4.84 -1.53
C LYS A 49 -7.86 3.41 -2.03
N THR A 50 -8.62 2.64 -1.26
CA THR A 50 -9.37 1.49 -1.77
C THR A 50 -10.53 2.02 -2.60
N ASP A 51 -10.23 2.64 -3.75
CA ASP A 51 -11.25 3.30 -4.59
C ASP A 51 -12.16 2.32 -5.31
N ARG A 52 -12.02 1.01 -5.08
CA ARG A 52 -12.91 0.03 -5.69
C ARG A 52 -13.61 -0.78 -4.62
N ASN A 53 -14.88 -0.45 -4.40
CA ASN A 53 -15.82 -1.32 -3.72
C ASN A 53 -15.69 -2.71 -4.38
N PRO A 54 -15.47 -3.81 -3.65
CA PRO A 54 -15.42 -5.15 -4.24
C PRO A 54 -16.64 -5.44 -5.12
N VAL A 55 -17.80 -4.90 -4.75
CA VAL A 55 -19.01 -4.97 -5.57
C VAL A 55 -18.86 -4.21 -6.90
N GLU A 56 -18.16 -3.08 -6.93
CA GLU A 56 -17.85 -2.35 -8.17
C GLU A 56 -16.77 -3.05 -9.01
N LEU A 57 -15.83 -3.74 -8.36
CA LEU A 57 -14.82 -4.55 -9.06
C LEU A 57 -15.41 -5.78 -9.74
N LEU A 58 -16.43 -6.35 -9.10
CA LEU A 58 -17.13 -7.56 -9.54
C LEU A 58 -18.41 -7.22 -10.29
N ARG A 59 -18.75 -5.94 -10.42
CA ARG A 59 -19.87 -5.48 -11.22
C ARG A 59 -19.53 -5.68 -12.67
N GLN A 60 -20.46 -6.29 -13.36
CA GLN A 60 -20.40 -6.46 -14.78
C GLN A 60 -21.57 -5.71 -15.39
N ASP A 61 -21.26 -4.76 -16.28
CA ASP A 61 -22.24 -3.82 -16.80
C ASP A 61 -23.19 -4.45 -17.82
N GLU A 62 -22.75 -5.50 -18.52
CA GLU A 62 -23.57 -6.31 -19.43
C GLU A 62 -23.38 -7.80 -19.14
N PHE A 63 -24.48 -8.54 -19.14
CA PHE A 63 -24.46 -9.99 -19.16
C PHE A 63 -24.12 -10.46 -20.58
N ASP A 64 -22.84 -10.48 -20.92
CA ASP A 64 -22.39 -11.36 -21.99
C ASP A 64 -22.62 -12.80 -21.52
N ASP A 65 -23.10 -13.65 -22.44
CA ASP A 65 -23.36 -15.05 -22.20
C ASP A 65 -22.01 -15.75 -21.92
N PHE A 66 -21.59 -15.79 -20.67
CA PHE A 66 -20.36 -16.49 -20.31
C PHE A 66 -20.60 -17.98 -20.40
N ASP A 67 -19.77 -18.63 -21.20
CA ASP A 67 -19.59 -20.07 -21.12
C ASP A 67 -18.77 -20.41 -19.87
N ILE A 68 -19.42 -20.33 -18.70
CA ILE A 68 -18.82 -20.73 -17.41
C ILE A 68 -18.68 -22.25 -17.44
N GLN A 69 -17.48 -22.71 -17.78
CA GLN A 69 -17.13 -24.11 -17.67
C GLN A 69 -16.96 -24.46 -16.18
N PRO A 70 -17.83 -25.31 -15.60
CA PRO A 70 -17.76 -25.64 -14.18
C PRO A 70 -16.48 -26.42 -13.91
N ILE A 71 -15.58 -25.83 -13.12
CA ILE A 71 -14.42 -26.53 -12.60
C ILE A 71 -14.86 -27.29 -11.35
N ARG A 72 -14.69 -28.61 -11.36
CA ARG A 72 -14.87 -29.42 -10.15
C ARG A 72 -13.64 -29.23 -9.28
N ILE A 73 -13.84 -28.69 -8.09
CA ILE A 73 -12.82 -28.69 -7.05
C ILE A 73 -13.11 -29.90 -6.18
N ASP A 74 -12.22 -30.89 -6.25
CA ASP A 74 -12.31 -32.05 -5.38
C ASP A 74 -11.96 -31.66 -3.95
N ALA A 75 -12.70 -32.18 -2.99
CA ALA A 75 -12.41 -31.98 -1.59
C ALA A 75 -11.05 -32.62 -1.28
N ARG A 76 -10.11 -31.82 -0.79
CA ARG A 76 -8.86 -32.33 -0.23
C ARG A 76 -9.05 -32.52 1.27
N GLU A 77 -8.62 -33.68 1.76
CA GLU A 77 -8.55 -33.93 3.19
C GLU A 77 -7.65 -32.86 3.82
N LEU A 78 -8.14 -32.25 4.91
CA LEU A 78 -7.36 -31.28 5.66
C LEU A 78 -6.23 -32.05 6.34
N ASP A 79 -4.97 -31.72 6.02
CA ASP A 79 -3.84 -32.18 6.82
C ASP A 79 -3.93 -31.49 8.20
N VAL A 80 -4.54 -32.20 9.16
CA VAL A 80 -4.66 -31.81 10.58
C VAL A 80 -3.54 -32.45 11.39
#